data_AF-A0A060HQ16-F1
#
_entry.id   AF-A0A060HQ16-F1
#
_cell.length_a   1.000
_cell.length_b   1.000
_cell.length_c   1.000
_cell.angle_alpha   90.00
_cell.angle_beta   90.00
_cell.angle_gamma   90.00
#
_symmetry.space_group_name_H-M   'P 1'
#
loop_
_entity.id
_entity.type
_entity.pdbx_description
1 polymer ?
#
loop_
_entity_poly.entity_id
_entity_poly.type
_entity_poly.pdbx_seq_one_letter_code
_entity_poly.pdbx_strand_id
1 'polypeptide(L)'
;MSEEQQQQWSEWLDFDRAHVDSVPEAAGVYLMHASMKVMRIGGSDNVRKSLYELLADPCASKAKRFHYMLTQSHASVAEQLLQDYKEKHQGKLPACMEK
;
A
#
# COMPACT_ATOMS: atom_id res chain seq x y z
N MET A 1 -29.56 -9.26 -3.24
CA MET A 1 -28.75 -8.40 -4.13
C MET A 1 -27.39 -8.32 -3.46
N SER A 2 -26.39 -8.93 -4.07
CA SER A 2 -25.16 -9.37 -3.41
C SER A 2 -24.14 -8.23 -3.33
N GLU A 3 -23.90 -7.70 -2.13
CA GLU A 3 -22.82 -6.72 -1.85
C GLU A 3 -21.65 -7.40 -1.13
N GLU A 4 -21.26 -8.58 -1.58
CA GLU A 4 -19.90 -9.08 -1.34
C GLU A 4 -18.99 -8.49 -2.40
N GLN A 5 -18.74 -7.17 -2.33
CA GLN A 5 -17.52 -6.62 -2.90
C GLN A 5 -16.37 -7.18 -2.07
N GLN A 6 -15.93 -8.39 -2.41
CA GLN A 6 -14.68 -8.96 -1.95
C GLN A 6 -13.62 -7.91 -2.21
N GLN A 7 -13.12 -7.31 -1.12
CA GLN A 7 -12.00 -6.38 -1.14
C GLN A 7 -10.78 -7.21 -1.54
N GLN A 8 -10.63 -7.43 -2.84
CA GLN A 8 -9.62 -8.28 -3.42
C GLN A 8 -8.37 -7.43 -3.62
N TRP A 9 -7.27 -7.89 -3.02
CA TRP A 9 -5.96 -7.34 -3.32
C TRP A 9 -5.60 -7.56 -4.78
N SER A 10 -4.97 -6.57 -5.40
CA SER A 10 -4.31 -6.72 -6.68
C SER A 10 -3.23 -7.80 -6.59
N GLU A 11 -2.79 -8.29 -7.75
CA GLU A 11 -1.50 -8.98 -7.81
C GLU A 11 -0.37 -8.06 -7.34
N TRP A 12 0.74 -8.67 -6.96
CA TRP A 12 1.97 -7.93 -6.69
C TRP A 12 2.55 -7.39 -7.99
N LEU A 13 2.64 -6.07 -8.11
CA LEU A 13 3.18 -5.37 -9.26
C LEU A 13 4.58 -4.84 -8.93
N ASP A 14 5.42 -4.69 -9.94
CA ASP A 14 6.73 -4.05 -9.76
C ASP A 14 6.53 -2.55 -9.47
N PHE A 15 7.30 -2.00 -8.53
CA PHE A 15 7.17 -0.60 -8.16
C PHE A 15 7.95 0.30 -9.13
N ASP A 16 7.37 0.47 -10.31
CA ASP A 16 7.85 1.36 -11.36
C ASP A 16 6.70 2.19 -11.95
N ARG A 17 7.05 3.15 -12.80
CA ARG A 17 6.08 4.07 -13.40
C ARG A 17 5.05 3.37 -14.28
N ALA A 18 5.44 2.36 -15.05
CA ALA A 18 4.55 1.69 -15.99
C ALA A 18 3.44 0.93 -15.25
N HIS A 19 3.78 0.26 -14.15
CA HIS A 19 2.81 -0.43 -13.32
C HIS A 19 1.95 0.55 -12.52
N VAL A 20 2.52 1.62 -11.98
CA VAL A 20 1.74 2.68 -11.29
C VAL A 20 0.73 3.33 -12.25
N ASP A 21 1.06 3.51 -13.52
CA ASP A 21 0.14 4.03 -14.55
C ASP A 21 -1.09 3.14 -14.77
N SER A 22 -0.97 1.83 -14.55
CA SER A 22 -2.08 0.88 -14.69
C SER A 22 -3.03 0.84 -13.48
N VAL A 23 -2.67 1.50 -12.36
CA VAL A 23 -3.48 1.53 -11.14
C VAL A 23 -4.67 2.48 -11.31
N PRO A 24 -5.90 2.12 -10.90
CA PRO A 24 -7.04 3.04 -10.94
C PRO A 24 -6.84 4.30 -10.08
N GLU A 25 -7.39 5.44 -10.53
CA GLU A 25 -7.51 6.65 -9.69
C GLU A 25 -8.74 6.49 -8.79
N ALA A 26 -8.58 5.75 -7.70
CA ALA A 26 -9.65 5.47 -6.76
C ALA A 26 -9.11 5.37 -5.33
N ALA A 27 -10.03 5.43 -4.37
CA ALA A 27 -9.70 5.27 -2.96
C ALA A 27 -9.32 3.82 -2.66
N GLY A 28 -8.33 3.65 -1.78
CA GLY A 28 -7.86 2.33 -1.42
C GLY A 28 -6.62 2.34 -0.56
N VAL A 29 -6.15 1.14 -0.25
CA VAL A 29 -4.92 0.90 0.50
C VAL A 29 -3.86 0.30 -0.40
N TYR A 30 -2.59 0.52 -0.04
CA TYR A 30 -1.45 -0.07 -0.70
C TYR A 30 -0.42 -0.53 0.32
N LEU A 31 0.33 -1.56 -0.05
CA LEU A 31 1.43 -2.09 0.73
C LEU A 31 2.62 -2.32 -0.19
N MET A 32 3.80 -1.91 0.27
CA MET A 32 5.03 -1.92 -0.51
C MET A 32 6.10 -2.74 0.21
N HIS A 33 6.88 -3.52 -0.52
CA HIS A 33 7.97 -4.30 0.07
C HIS A 33 9.26 -4.27 -0.76
N ALA A 34 10.39 -4.46 -0.08
CA ALA A 34 11.68 -4.77 -0.69
C ALA A 34 12.21 -6.04 -0.05
N SER A 35 12.51 -7.08 -0.85
CA SER A 35 13.05 -8.36 -0.37
C SER A 35 12.26 -8.94 0.82
N MET A 36 10.92 -9.03 0.67
CA MET A 36 9.98 -9.52 1.69
C MET A 36 9.87 -8.66 2.97
N LYS A 37 10.59 -7.53 3.07
CA LYS A 37 10.42 -6.56 4.15
C LYS A 37 9.39 -5.51 3.72
N VAL A 38 8.31 -5.37 4.49
CA VAL A 38 7.34 -4.28 4.28
C VAL A 38 8.03 -2.95 4.55
N MET A 39 7.99 -2.09 3.54
CA MET A 39 8.61 -0.76 3.55
C MET A 39 7.60 0.30 3.97
N ARG A 40 6.36 0.20 3.46
CA ARG A 40 5.30 1.18 3.70
C ARG A 40 3.92 0.55 3.55
N ILE A 41 3.00 0.99 4.40
CA ILE A 41 1.56 0.71 4.30
C ILE A 41 0.88 2.08 4.29
N GLY A 42 -0.08 2.28 3.39
CA GLY A 42 -0.84 3.53 3.34
C GLY A 42 -2.25 3.35 2.81
N GLY A 43 -3.13 4.27 3.21
CA GLY A 43 -4.46 4.48 2.64
C GLY A 43 -4.50 5.83 1.95
N SER A 44 -5.26 5.93 0.86
CA SER A 44 -5.40 7.16 0.08
C SER A 44 -6.76 7.23 -0.59
N ASP A 45 -7.29 8.44 -0.77
CA ASP A 45 -8.44 8.70 -1.64
C ASP A 45 -8.10 8.51 -3.13
N ASN A 46 -6.81 8.44 -3.47
CA ASN A 46 -6.32 8.18 -4.82
C ASN A 46 -5.00 7.40 -4.78
N VAL A 47 -5.12 6.08 -4.86
CA VAL A 47 -3.97 5.17 -4.77
C VAL A 47 -2.93 5.43 -5.86
N ARG A 48 -3.34 5.63 -7.11
CA ARG A 48 -2.39 5.93 -8.22
C ARG A 48 -1.58 7.19 -7.93
N LYS A 49 -2.23 8.28 -7.51
CA LYS A 49 -1.54 9.53 -7.18
C LYS A 49 -0.55 9.36 -6.03
N SER A 50 -0.96 8.67 -4.95
CA SER A 50 -0.06 8.43 -3.82
C SER A 50 1.14 7.55 -4.20
N LEU A 51 0.93 6.48 -5.00
CA LEU A 51 2.05 5.67 -5.50
C LEU A 51 3.02 6.50 -6.37
N TYR A 52 2.50 7.42 -7.17
CA TYR A 52 3.29 8.35 -7.96
C TYR A 52 4.18 9.25 -7.09
N GLU A 53 3.62 9.82 -6.03
CA GLU A 53 4.38 10.63 -5.06
C GLU A 53 5.47 9.79 -4.37
N LEU A 54 5.21 8.51 -4.12
CA LEU A 54 6.16 7.58 -3.50
C LEU A 54 7.32 7.19 -4.43
N LEU A 55 7.18 7.32 -5.74
CA LEU A 55 8.30 7.15 -6.67
C LEU A 55 9.37 8.22 -6.46
N ALA A 56 8.98 9.42 -6.00
CA ALA A 56 9.90 10.50 -5.66
C ALA A 56 10.40 10.47 -4.21
N ASP A 57 9.81 9.63 -3.34
CA ASP A 57 10.20 9.49 -1.94
C ASP A 57 11.52 8.68 -1.84
N PRO A 58 12.60 9.25 -1.25
CA PRO A 58 13.91 8.59 -1.19
C PRO A 58 13.94 7.27 -0.41
N CYS A 59 12.96 7.03 0.46
CA CYS A 59 12.83 5.78 1.18
C CYS A 59 11.94 4.79 0.43
N ALA A 60 10.73 5.20 0.07
CA ALA A 60 9.74 4.32 -0.55
C ALA A 60 10.12 3.89 -1.97
N SER A 61 10.89 4.72 -2.70
CA SER A 61 11.51 4.35 -3.99
C SER A 61 12.44 3.14 -3.94
N LYS A 62 12.88 2.71 -2.74
CA LYS A 62 13.65 1.47 -2.55
C LYS A 62 12.77 0.21 -2.55
N ALA A 63 11.45 0.36 -2.50
CA ALA A 63 10.54 -0.77 -2.65
C ALA A 63 10.69 -1.41 -4.04
N LYS A 64 10.55 -2.74 -4.10
CA LYS A 64 10.59 -3.47 -5.37
C LYS A 64 9.22 -3.76 -5.92
N ARG A 65 8.27 -4.06 -5.03
CA ARG A 65 6.91 -4.42 -5.42
C ARG A 65 5.90 -3.75 -4.51
N PHE A 66 4.72 -3.56 -5.06
CA PHE A 66 3.56 -3.10 -4.32
C PHE A 66 2.32 -3.90 -4.72
N HIS A 67 1.32 -3.89 -3.87
CA HIS A 67 -0.03 -4.32 -4.21
C HIS A 67 -1.01 -3.38 -3.54
N TYR A 68 -2.22 -3.32 -4.07
CA TYR A 68 -3.24 -2.40 -3.61
C TYR A 68 -4.61 -3.06 -3.52
N MET A 69 -5.52 -2.43 -2.80
CA MET A 69 -6.90 -2.87 -2.67
C MET A 69 -7.80 -1.64 -2.68
N LEU A 70 -8.75 -1.61 -3.60
CA LEU A 70 -9.70 -0.51 -3.71
C LEU A 70 -10.74 -0.63 -2.60
N THR A 71 -10.94 0.45 -1.85
CA THR A 71 -11.90 0.49 -0.75
C THR A 71 -12.16 1.93 -0.33
N GLN A 72 -13.42 2.26 -0.06
CA GLN A 72 -13.80 3.56 0.49
C GLN A 72 -13.37 3.69 1.96
N SER A 73 -13.19 2.57 2.67
CA SER A 73 -12.77 2.52 4.07
C SER A 73 -11.25 2.51 4.23
N HIS A 74 -10.51 3.14 3.31
CA HIS A 74 -9.06 3.05 3.22
C HIS A 74 -8.34 3.44 4.50
N ALA A 75 -8.83 4.45 5.23
CA ALA A 75 -8.24 4.89 6.48
C ALA A 75 -8.26 3.80 7.56
N SER A 76 -9.45 3.22 7.82
CA SER A 76 -9.63 2.15 8.80
C SER A 76 -8.89 0.88 8.40
N VAL A 77 -8.90 0.53 7.12
CA VAL A 77 -8.17 -0.65 6.62
C VAL A 77 -6.66 -0.45 6.74
N ALA A 78 -6.13 0.72 6.40
CA ALA A 78 -4.70 1.01 6.52
C ALA A 78 -4.25 0.97 7.99
N GLU A 79 -5.06 1.47 8.91
CA GLU A 79 -4.81 1.40 10.35
C GLU A 79 -4.78 -0.06 10.84
N GLN A 80 -5.75 -0.88 10.43
CA GLN A 80 -5.76 -2.31 10.76
C GLN A 80 -4.51 -3.02 10.23
N LEU A 81 -4.12 -2.78 8.98
CA LEU A 81 -2.91 -3.37 8.39
C LEU A 81 -1.63 -2.95 9.12
N LEU A 82 -1.56 -1.69 9.55
CA LEU A 82 -0.44 -1.18 10.35
C LEU A 82 -0.41 -1.82 11.75
N GLN A 83 -1.57 -2.02 12.36
CA GLN A 83 -1.68 -2.67 13.66
C GLN A 83 -1.24 -4.14 13.58
N ASP A 84 -1.74 -4.88 12.59
CA ASP A 84 -1.35 -6.26 12.31
C ASP A 84 0.16 -6.38 12.05
N TYR A 85 0.74 -5.42 11.34
CA TYR A 85 2.18 -5.34 11.12
C TYR A 85 2.93 -5.16 12.45
N LYS A 86 2.53 -4.17 13.26
CA LYS A 86 3.16 -3.90 14.56
C LYS A 86 3.12 -5.12 15.48
N GLU A 87 2.00 -5.80 15.56
CA GLU A 87 1.85 -7.01 16.39
C GLU A 87 2.84 -8.11 15.99
N LYS A 88 3.04 -8.30 14.67
CA LYS A 88 4.00 -9.27 14.12
C LYS A 88 5.45 -8.80 14.24
N HIS A 89 5.69 -7.50 14.39
CA HIS A 89 7.01 -6.88 14.36
C HIS A 89 7.39 -6.16 15.68
N GLN A 90 6.87 -6.63 16.82
CA GLN A 90 7.25 -6.13 18.16
C GLN A 90 6.99 -4.61 18.34
N GLY A 91 5.88 -4.12 17.80
CA GLY A 91 5.49 -2.71 17.86
C GLY A 91 6.19 -1.80 16.85
N LYS A 92 7.10 -2.33 16.01
CA LYS A 92 7.84 -1.53 15.02
C LYS A 92 6.96 -1.12 13.84
N LEU A 93 7.30 0.02 13.25
CA LEU A 93 6.67 0.51 12.03
C LEU A 93 7.39 -0.04 10.79
N PRO A 94 6.74 -0.02 9.62
CA PRO A 94 7.42 -0.28 8.35
C PRO A 94 8.62 0.65 8.15
N ALA A 95 9.65 0.18 7.45
CA ALA A 95 10.96 0.83 7.41
C ALA A 95 10.95 2.30 6.92
N CYS A 96 10.01 2.69 6.06
CA CYS A 96 9.85 4.08 5.60
C CYS A 96 8.84 4.90 6.41
N MET A 97 8.40 4.37 7.54
CA MET A 97 7.48 5.01 8.47
C MET A 97 8.09 5.14 9.87
N GLU A 98 9.21 4.45 10.14
CA GLU A 98 10.06 4.68 11.31
C GLU A 98 10.68 6.10 11.20
N LYS A 99 10.40 6.97 12.18
CA LYS A 99 11.05 8.29 12.30
C LYS A 99 12.28 8.20 13.17
#